data_AF-A0A9P7FV48-F1
#
_entry.id   AF-A0A9P7FV48-F1
#
_cell.length_a   1.000
_cell.length_b   1.000
_cell.length_c   1.000
_cell.angle_alpha   90.00
_cell.angle_beta   90.00
_cell.angle_gamma   90.00
#
_symmetry.space_group_name_H-M   'P 1'
#
loop_
_entity.id
_entity.type
_entity.pdbx_description
1 polymer ?
#
loop_
_entity_poly.entity_id
_entity_poly.type
_entity_poly.pdbx_seq_one_letter_code
_entity_poly.pdbx_strand_id
1 'polypeptide(L)' 'MPFSSLALLAQASKRTGHLVNLDPAANSGSFEYEPVIDIRDLINLDDVMNELQYGPNGGLVYCFE' A
#
# COMPACT_ATOMS: atom_id res chain seq x y z
N MET A 1 -11.59 0.21 -1.01
CA MET A 1 -12.54 1.05 -1.79
C MET A 1 -12.26 2.56 -1.83
N PRO A 2 -11.44 3.23 -0.98
CA PRO A 2 -11.26 4.70 -1.11
C PRO A 2 -10.14 5.14 -2.08
N PHE A 3 -9.11 4.31 -2.34
CA PHE A 3 -7.93 4.74 -3.11
C PHE A 3 -8.17 4.89 -4.62
N SER A 4 -9.08 4.10 -5.21
CA SER A 4 -9.35 4.14 -6.65
C SER A 4 -10.02 5.44 -7.11
N SER A 5 -10.86 6.06 -6.28
CA SER A 5 -11.63 7.26 -6.62
C SER A 5 -10.76 8.48 -6.93
N LEU A 6 -9.61 8.64 -6.27
CA LEU A 6 -8.71 9.79 -6.47
C LEU A 6 -7.94 9.66 -7.78
N ALA A 7 -7.43 8.47 -8.09
CA ALA A 7 -6.76 8.20 -9.36
C ALA A 7 -7.72 8.39 -10.54
N LEU A 8 -8.95 7.88 -10.41
CA LEU A 8 -10.01 8.04 -11.42
C LEU A 8 -10.36 9.51 -11.65
N LEU A 9 -10.51 10.30 -10.58
CA LEU A 9 -10.81 11.73 -10.66
C LEU A 9 -9.67 12.51 -11.35
N ALA A 10 -8.42 12.20 -11.02
CA ALA A 10 -7.26 12.82 -11.67
C ALA A 10 -7.24 12.53 -13.18
N GLN A 11 -7.46 11.27 -13.57
CA GLN A 11 -7.55 10.86 -14.97
C GLN A 11 -8.71 11.55 -15.71
N ALA A 12 -9.91 11.56 -15.12
CA ALA A 12 -11.08 12.24 -15.68
C ALA A 12 -10.87 13.76 -15.84
N SER A 13 -10.09 14.36 -14.93
CA SER A 13 -9.75 15.79 -14.95
C SER A 13 -8.55 16.13 -15.86
N LYS A 14 -8.00 15.15 -16.60
CA LYS A 14 -6.77 15.29 -17.41
C LYS A 14 -5.58 15.82 -16.60
N ARG A 15 -5.50 15.47 -15.32
CA ARG A 15 -4.38 15.81 -14.44
C ARG A 15 -3.42 14.63 -14.37
N THR A 16 -2.15 14.91 -14.62
CA THR A 16 -1.09 13.93 -14.46
C THR A 16 -0.80 13.73 -12.96
N GLY A 17 -0.70 12.48 -12.53
CA GLY A 17 -0.39 12.12 -11.16
C GLY A 17 0.24 10.72 -11.10
N HIS A 18 1.03 10.49 -10.06
CA HIS A 18 1.67 9.21 -9.79
C HIS A 18 1.06 8.61 -8.52
N LEU A 19 0.56 7.37 -8.61
CA LEU A 19 0.05 6.64 -7.47
C LEU A 19 1.21 5.94 -6.77
N VAL A 20 1.43 6.24 -5.50
CA VAL A 20 2.48 5.63 -4.67
C VAL A 20 1.79 4.97 -3.47
N ASN A 21 2.03 3.68 -3.27
CA ASN A 21 1.59 2.99 -2.06
C ASN A 21 2.67 3.07 -0.98
N LEU A 22 2.32 3.64 0.17
CA LEU A 22 3.18 3.74 1.36
C LEU A 22 2.65 2.91 2.53
N ASP A 23 1.57 2.16 2.33
CA ASP A 23 0.98 1.32 3.37
C ASP A 23 1.48 -0.13 3.22
N PRO A 24 2.31 -0.64 4.16
CA PRO A 24 2.82 -2.00 4.13
C PRO A 24 1.74 -3.05 4.44
N ALA A 25 0.57 -2.63 4.95
CA ALA A 25 -0.58 -3.48 5.22
C ALA A 25 -1.59 -3.52 4.07
N ALA A 26 -1.31 -2.82 2.96
CA ALA A 26 -2.24 -2.77 1.84
C ALA A 26 -2.38 -4.15 1.18
N ASN A 27 -3.62 -4.59 1.03
CA ASN A 27 -3.96 -5.86 0.38
C ASN A 27 -3.75 -5.74 -1.15
N SER A 28 -3.35 -6.82 -1.83
CA SER A 28 -3.15 -6.82 -3.29
C SER A 28 -4.44 -6.57 -4.11
N GLY A 29 -5.62 -6.72 -3.50
CA GLY A 29 -6.90 -6.33 -4.11
C GLY A 29 -7.37 -4.91 -3.80
N SER A 30 -6.57 -4.12 -3.08
CA SER A 30 -6.96 -2.78 -2.61
C SER A 30 -6.89 -1.71 -3.70
N PHE A 31 -6.20 -2.01 -4.79
CA PHE A 31 -5.92 -1.06 -5.87
C PHE A 31 -6.58 -1.49 -7.18
N GLU A 32 -7.36 -0.58 -7.76
CA GLU A 32 -7.92 -0.73 -9.12
C GLU A 32 -6.90 -0.30 -10.20
N TYR A 33 -5.88 0.46 -9.79
CA TYR A 33 -4.76 0.92 -10.60
C TYR A 33 -3.46 0.58 -9.89
N GLU A 34 -2.51 -0.01 -10.61
CA GLU A 34 -1.23 -0.38 -10.01
C GLU A 34 -0.44 0.87 -9.61
N PRO A 35 0.06 0.95 -8.36
CA PRO A 35 0.96 2.01 -7.96
C PRO A 35 2.27 1.92 -8.75
N VAL A 36 2.87 3.09 -9.05
CA VAL A 36 4.18 3.13 -9.71
C VAL A 36 5.33 2.79 -8.77
N ILE A 37 5.10 2.94 -7.47
CA ILE A 37 6.03 2.58 -6.38
C ILE A 37 5.18 1.98 -5.27
N ASP A 38 5.59 0.80 -4.80
CA ASP A 38 4.94 0.10 -3.69
C ASP A 38 5.93 -0.23 -2.60
N ILE A 39 5.67 0.23 -1.37
CA ILE A 39 6.52 -0.08 -0.21
C ILE A 39 6.58 -1.58 0.10
N ARG A 40 5.56 -2.35 -0.31
CA ARG A 40 5.48 -3.80 -0.05
C ARG A 40 6.57 -4.59 -0.78
N ASP A 41 7.13 -4.04 -1.85
CA ASP A 41 8.29 -4.62 -2.54
C ASP A 41 9.55 -4.58 -1.67
N LEU A 42 9.59 -3.67 -0.69
CA LEU A 42 10.66 -3.53 0.29
C LEU A 42 10.31 -4.22 1.62
N ILE A 43 9.10 -3.95 2.14
CA ILE A 43 8.64 -4.46 3.43
C ILE A 43 7.13 -4.65 3.45
N ASN A 44 6.70 -5.88 3.75
CA ASN A 44 5.30 -6.28 3.79
C ASN A 44 4.93 -6.71 5.22
N LEU A 45 3.81 -6.21 5.73
CA LEU A 45 3.31 -6.55 7.05
C LEU A 45 3.06 -8.06 7.23
N ASP A 46 2.49 -8.72 6.22
CA ASP A 46 2.17 -10.15 6.31
C ASP A 46 3.45 -10.99 6.47
N ASP A 47 4.50 -10.64 5.73
CA ASP A 47 5.79 -11.33 5.80
C ASP A 47 6.45 -11.10 7.17
N VAL A 48 6.44 -9.86 7.67
CA VAL A 48 6.94 -9.50 9.01
C VAL A 48 6.21 -10.26 10.11
N MET A 49 4.87 -10.31 10.05
CA MET A 49 4.07 -11.02 11.04
C MET A 49 4.35 -12.53 11.03
N ASN A 50 4.51 -13.12 9.84
CA ASN A 50 4.78 -14.55 9.69
C ASN A 50 6.20 -14.93 10.11
N GLU A 51 7.20 -14.14 9.73
CA GLU A 51 8.61 -14.45 10.03
C GLU A 51 8.99 -14.16 11.48
N LEU A 52 8.52 -13.04 12.03
CA LEU A 52 8.87 -12.59 13.39
C LEU A 52 7.83 -12.99 14.45
N GLN A 53 6.74 -13.65 14.04
CA GLN A 53 5.64 -14.08 14.92
C GLN A 53 5.01 -12.90 15.69
N TYR A 54 4.97 -11.73 15.05
CA TYR A 54 4.33 -10.55 15.61
C TYR A 54 2.83 -10.54 15.33
N GLY A 55 2.07 -9.98 16.28
CA GLY A 55 0.69 -9.58 16.01
C GLY A 55 0.62 -8.36 15.09
N PRO A 56 -0.57 -8.01 14.55
CA PRO A 56 -0.73 -6.95 13.54
C PRO A 56 -0.11 -5.62 13.93
N ASN A 57 -0.31 -5.20 15.18
CA ASN A 57 0.25 -3.94 15.67
C ASN A 57 1.78 -3.99 15.83
N GLY A 58 2.32 -5.13 16.27
CA GLY A 58 3.76 -5.30 16.43
C GLY A 58 4.48 -5.35 15.09
N GLY A 59 3.88 -6.03 14.11
CA GLY A 59 4.38 -6.04 12.73
C GLY A 59 4.37 -4.64 12.12
N LEU A 60 3.28 -3.88 12.31
CA LEU A 60 3.18 -2.51 11.80
C LEU A 60 4.25 -1.59 12.38
N VAL A 61 4.51 -1.66 13.69
CA VAL A 61 5.59 -0.87 14.31
C VAL A 61 6.93 -1.25 13.69
N TYR A 62 7.21 -2.54 13.53
CA TYR A 62 8.44 -3.01 12.90
C TYR A 62 8.59 -2.53 11.45
N CYS A 63 7.49 -2.45 10.68
CA CYS A 63 7.54 -1.94 9.31
C CYS A 63 7.97 -0.46 9.20
N PHE A 64 7.87 0.33 10.28
CA PHE A 64 8.17 1.76 10.29
C PHE A 64 9.42 2.15 11.08
N GLU A 65 10.07 1.20 11.76
CA GLU A 65 11.37 1.38 12.43
C GLU A 65 12.51 1.24 11.42
#